data_AF-A0A936FLD0-F1
#
_entry.id   AF-A0A936FLD0-F1
#
_cell.length_a   1.000
_cell.length_b   1.000
_cell.length_c   1.000
_cell.angle_alpha   90.00
_cell.angle_beta   90.00
_cell.angle_gamma   90.00
#
_symmetry.space_group_name_H-M   'P 1'
#
loop_
_entity.id
_entity.type
_entity.pdbx_description
1 polymer ?
#
loop_
_entity_poly.entity_id
_entity_poly.type
_entity_poly.pdbx_seq_one_letter_code
_entity_poly.pdbx_strand_id
1 'polypeptide(L)'
;MDLIIQAPTLDAATAASIAELCGAASMRALDGDGPPAWRLSAIRSGDGIAAACARAHCDHALVPADLVRSSVRVVAMDMDSTLITIECIDEIADLQGIKAEVAAITASAMRGEIDFRESLTRRVALLAGLPVSALEAVYDQRLQLSPGAERMLAGFRAQGARTLLVSGGFTFFTDRLQRRLGLDATASNTLEIAAGRLTGRLLGEIVDAEGKARELRAMRARHATDGGIVLALGDGANDLPMLAAADVSIAYRAKPVVRARATYALDYCGLDGALNLFA
;
A
#
# COMPACT_ATOMS: atom_id res chain seq x y z
N MET A 1 9.85 9.75 -21.35
CA MET A 1 9.11 9.86 -20.08
C MET A 1 8.02 10.86 -20.28
N ASP A 2 6.82 10.52 -19.84
CA ASP A 2 5.66 11.41 -19.84
C ASP A 2 5.30 11.74 -18.40
N LEU A 3 4.77 12.94 -18.17
CA LEU A 3 4.28 13.35 -16.88
C LEU A 3 2.80 12.99 -16.76
N ILE A 4 2.47 12.17 -15.77
CA ILE A 4 1.10 11.96 -15.32
C ILE A 4 0.83 12.92 -14.17
N ILE A 5 -0.29 13.63 -14.24
CA ILE A 5 -0.88 14.34 -13.10
C ILE A 5 -2.27 13.77 -12.84
N GLN A 6 -2.63 13.61 -11.58
CA GLN A 6 -3.91 13.03 -11.18
C GLN A 6 -4.36 13.52 -9.81
N ALA A 7 -5.66 13.59 -9.59
CA ALA A 7 -6.25 13.91 -8.29
C ALA A 7 -7.67 13.31 -8.20
N PRO A 8 -8.25 13.12 -7.00
CA PRO A 8 -9.65 12.71 -6.86
C PRO A 8 -10.62 13.62 -7.62
N THR A 9 -10.28 14.91 -7.72
CA THR A 9 -10.92 15.90 -8.57
C THR A 9 -9.83 16.71 -9.26
N LEU A 10 -9.79 16.70 -10.60
CA LEU A 10 -8.81 17.46 -11.38
C LEU A 10 -9.50 18.17 -12.54
N ASP A 11 -9.58 19.50 -12.47
CA ASP A 11 -10.12 20.30 -13.56
C ASP A 11 -9.09 20.53 -14.68
N ALA A 12 -9.61 20.83 -15.88
CA ALA A 12 -8.78 21.04 -17.07
C ALA A 12 -7.91 22.30 -16.98
N ALA A 13 -8.33 23.32 -16.21
CA ALA A 13 -7.59 24.58 -16.09
C ALA A 13 -6.31 24.39 -15.26
N THR A 14 -6.40 23.63 -14.18
CA THR A 14 -5.28 23.22 -13.33
C THR A 14 -4.30 22.37 -14.14
N ALA A 15 -4.80 21.39 -14.89
CA ALA A 15 -3.96 20.57 -15.77
C ALA A 15 -3.25 21.41 -16.83
N ALA A 16 -3.96 22.35 -17.47
CA ALA A 16 -3.38 23.25 -18.46
C ALA A 16 -2.30 24.17 -17.87
N SER A 17 -2.50 24.68 -16.66
CA SER A 17 -1.50 25.51 -15.96
C SER A 17 -0.21 24.71 -15.67
N ILE A 18 -0.33 23.45 -15.27
CA ILE A 18 0.84 22.57 -15.05
C ILE A 18 1.51 22.24 -16.38
N ALA A 19 0.74 22.00 -17.45
CA ALA A 19 1.26 21.75 -18.80
C ALA A 19 2.09 22.93 -19.32
N GLU A 20 1.61 24.16 -19.11
CA GLU A 20 2.32 25.39 -19.47
C GLU A 20 3.61 25.53 -18.67
N LEU A 21 3.55 25.31 -17.35
CA LEU A 21 4.69 25.37 -16.44
C LEU A 21 5.83 24.44 -16.88
N CYS A 22 5.52 23.17 -17.18
CA CYS A 22 6.53 22.20 -17.60
C CYS A 22 6.86 22.29 -19.10
N GLY A 23 6.14 23.12 -19.85
CA GLY A 23 6.31 23.28 -21.29
C GLY A 23 5.98 22.04 -22.09
N ALA A 24 4.95 21.28 -21.69
CA ALA A 24 4.50 20.09 -22.40
C ALA A 24 4.13 20.43 -23.86
N ALA A 25 4.55 19.59 -24.81
CA ALA A 25 4.18 19.76 -26.22
C ALA A 25 2.75 19.28 -26.50
N SER A 26 2.27 18.31 -25.73
CA SER A 26 0.91 17.79 -25.83
C SER A 26 0.37 17.38 -24.47
N MET A 27 -0.95 17.50 -24.33
CA MET A 27 -1.71 17.12 -23.15
C MET A 27 -2.92 16.29 -23.57
N ARG A 28 -3.14 15.15 -22.92
CA ARG A 28 -4.27 14.25 -23.18
C ARG A 28 -4.91 13.80 -21.86
N ALA A 29 -6.23 13.89 -21.75
CA ALA A 29 -6.96 13.30 -20.63
C ALA A 29 -6.82 11.77 -20.68
N LEU A 30 -6.68 11.14 -19.52
CA LEU A 30 -6.68 9.69 -19.43
C LEU A 30 -8.10 9.21 -19.12
N ASP A 31 -8.70 8.54 -20.10
CA ASP A 31 -9.99 7.88 -19.92
C ASP A 31 -9.72 6.45 -19.41
N GLY A 32 -10.19 6.12 -18.21
CA GLY A 32 -9.97 4.81 -17.61
C GLY A 32 -10.60 4.66 -16.23
N ASP A 33 -10.33 3.53 -15.57
CA ASP A 33 -10.92 3.18 -14.26
C ASP A 33 -10.25 3.88 -13.06
N GLY A 34 -9.26 4.73 -13.32
CA GLY A 34 -8.57 5.52 -12.31
C GLY A 34 -9.27 6.86 -12.01
N PRO A 35 -8.75 7.63 -11.04
CA PRO A 35 -9.21 9.00 -10.82
C PRO A 35 -8.91 9.91 -12.04
N PRO A 36 -9.54 11.09 -12.14
CA PRO A 36 -9.23 12.06 -13.18
C PRO A 36 -7.73 12.33 -13.31
N ALA A 37 -7.22 12.16 -14.52
CA ALA A 37 -5.79 12.27 -14.81
C ALA A 37 -5.50 12.82 -16.21
N TRP A 38 -4.32 13.39 -16.36
CA TRP A 38 -3.79 13.89 -17.63
C TRP A 38 -2.38 13.38 -17.86
N ARG A 39 -2.10 12.97 -19.11
CA ARG A 39 -0.76 12.67 -19.61
C ARG A 39 -0.22 13.86 -20.39
N LEU A 40 0.95 14.32 -19.98
CA LEU A 40 1.69 15.44 -20.52
C LEU A 40 2.99 14.92 -21.13
N SER A 41 3.14 15.07 -22.45
CA SER A 41 4.27 14.50 -23.20
C SER A 41 5.24 15.57 -23.67
N ALA A 42 6.51 15.17 -23.85
CA ALA A 42 7.61 16.03 -24.26
C ALA A 42 7.73 17.33 -23.42
N ILE A 43 7.74 17.16 -22.09
CA ILE A 43 7.99 18.26 -21.15
C ILE A 43 9.40 18.83 -21.34
N ARG A 44 9.55 20.14 -21.20
CA ARG A 44 10.82 20.85 -21.35
C ARG A 44 11.56 21.03 -20.02
N SER A 45 10.84 21.15 -18.90
CA SER A 45 11.44 21.29 -17.58
C SER A 45 10.65 20.52 -16.52
N GLY A 46 11.38 19.96 -15.55
CA GLY A 46 10.83 19.38 -14.34
C GLY A 46 10.63 20.39 -13.20
N ASP A 47 11.16 21.60 -13.36
CA ASP A 47 11.23 22.59 -12.29
C ASP A 47 9.85 23.09 -11.88
N GLY A 48 9.59 23.11 -10.58
CA GLY A 48 8.34 23.61 -10.02
C GLY A 48 7.12 22.70 -10.17
N ILE A 49 7.20 21.58 -10.92
CA ILE A 49 6.09 20.62 -11.06
C ILE A 49 5.61 20.14 -9.70
N ALA A 50 6.53 19.65 -8.86
CA ALA A 50 6.18 19.10 -7.55
C ALA A 50 5.50 20.14 -6.65
N ALA A 51 5.98 21.38 -6.66
CA ALA A 51 5.40 22.48 -5.90
C ALA A 51 4.02 22.89 -6.44
N ALA A 52 3.85 22.93 -7.77
CA ALA A 52 2.57 23.24 -8.40
C ALA A 52 1.53 22.15 -8.11
N CYS A 53 1.90 20.88 -8.24
CA CYS A 53 1.03 19.75 -7.93
C CYS A 53 0.65 19.73 -6.45
N ALA A 54 1.59 20.01 -5.54
CA ALA A 54 1.29 20.10 -4.10
C ALA A 54 0.28 21.22 -3.78
N ARG A 55 0.41 22.41 -4.39
CA ARG A 55 -0.58 23.50 -4.23
C ARG A 55 -1.96 23.15 -4.79
N ALA A 56 -1.99 22.34 -5.84
CA ALA A 56 -3.21 21.89 -6.49
C ALA A 56 -3.77 20.60 -5.89
N HIS A 57 -3.16 20.04 -4.83
CA HIS A 57 -3.52 18.73 -4.27
C HIS A 57 -3.57 17.60 -5.31
N CYS A 58 -2.58 17.60 -6.22
CA CYS A 58 -2.42 16.62 -7.28
C CYS A 58 -1.20 15.72 -7.02
N ASP A 59 -1.36 14.44 -7.30
CA ASP A 59 -0.25 13.51 -7.44
C ASP A 59 0.39 13.68 -8.83
N HIS A 60 1.69 13.38 -8.92
CA HIS A 60 2.42 13.46 -10.18
C HIS A 60 3.49 12.38 -10.28
N ALA A 61 3.76 11.92 -11.50
CA ALA A 61 4.78 10.92 -11.77
C ALA A 61 5.35 11.09 -13.18
N LEU A 62 6.67 10.93 -13.32
CA LEU A 62 7.31 10.76 -14.62
C LEU A 62 7.35 9.26 -14.96
N VAL A 63 6.56 8.85 -15.94
CA VAL A 63 6.39 7.45 -16.33
C VAL A 63 7.03 7.16 -17.69
N PRO A 64 7.61 5.96 -17.90
CA PRO A 64 8.00 5.51 -19.23
C PRO A 64 6.79 5.47 -20.17
N ALA A 65 6.98 5.84 -21.44
CA ALA A 65 5.87 5.89 -22.41
C ALA A 65 5.35 4.50 -22.79
N ASP A 66 6.18 3.48 -22.58
CA ASP A 66 5.93 2.06 -22.82
C ASP A 66 5.48 1.29 -21.57
N LEU A 67 5.30 1.98 -20.43
CA LEU A 67 4.79 1.37 -19.21
C LEU A 67 3.28 1.08 -19.35
N VAL A 68 2.95 -0.18 -19.63
CA VAL A 68 1.56 -0.60 -19.92
C VAL A 68 1.01 -1.58 -18.88
N ARG A 69 -0.28 -1.47 -18.58
CA ARG A 69 -0.94 -2.27 -17.54
C ARG A 69 -0.85 -3.78 -17.77
N SER A 70 -0.89 -4.22 -19.03
CA SER A 70 -0.81 -5.63 -19.43
C SER A 70 0.55 -6.29 -19.16
N SER A 71 1.58 -5.50 -18.88
CA SER A 71 2.89 -5.99 -18.46
C SER A 71 2.96 -6.34 -16.97
N VAL A 72 2.00 -5.87 -16.15
CA VAL A 72 1.97 -6.15 -14.72
C VAL A 72 1.50 -7.58 -14.47
N ARG A 73 2.35 -8.38 -13.80
CA ARG A 73 2.07 -9.78 -13.47
C ARG A 73 1.82 -10.01 -11.99
N VAL A 74 2.37 -9.17 -11.13
CA VAL A 74 2.18 -9.25 -9.67
C VAL A 74 1.87 -7.87 -9.13
N VAL A 75 0.85 -7.78 -8.28
CA VAL A 75 0.54 -6.61 -7.45
C VAL A 75 0.60 -7.05 -6.00
N ALA A 76 1.60 -6.56 -5.28
CA ALA A 76 1.78 -6.78 -3.85
C ALA A 76 1.43 -5.52 -3.06
N MET A 77 0.81 -5.70 -1.90
CA MET A 77 0.33 -4.58 -1.08
C MET A 77 0.59 -4.88 0.39
N ASP A 78 0.95 -3.86 1.17
CA ASP A 78 0.70 -3.91 2.61
C ASP A 78 -0.81 -3.88 2.92
N MET A 79 -1.17 -4.36 4.10
CA MET A 79 -2.53 -4.33 4.62
C MET A 79 -2.82 -3.04 5.37
N ASP A 80 -2.32 -2.93 6.61
CA ASP A 80 -2.56 -1.80 7.51
C ASP A 80 -2.06 -0.51 6.85
N SER A 81 -2.82 0.58 7.00
CA SER A 81 -2.55 1.90 6.39
C SER A 81 -2.34 1.94 4.86
N THR A 82 -2.48 0.81 4.16
CA THR A 82 -2.32 0.68 2.70
C THR A 82 -3.58 0.12 2.06
N LEU A 83 -3.83 -1.20 2.11
CA LEU A 83 -5.07 -1.79 1.57
C LEU A 83 -6.29 -1.40 2.42
N ILE A 84 -6.10 -1.24 3.73
CA ILE A 84 -7.13 -0.80 4.68
C ILE A 84 -6.69 0.49 5.38
N THR A 85 -7.64 1.24 5.93
CA THR A 85 -7.41 2.57 6.48
C THR A 85 -7.02 2.59 7.96
N ILE A 86 -6.81 1.43 8.58
CA ILE A 86 -6.59 1.28 10.01
C ILE A 86 -5.29 0.53 10.29
N GLU A 87 -4.83 0.63 11.54
CA GLU A 87 -3.81 -0.23 12.13
C GLU A 87 -4.50 -1.28 13.01
N CYS A 88 -4.63 -2.53 12.53
CA CYS A 88 -5.44 -3.54 13.20
C CYS A 88 -5.12 -3.72 14.69
N ILE A 89 -3.83 -3.72 15.07
CA ILE A 89 -3.42 -3.92 16.46
C ILE A 89 -3.83 -2.76 17.37
N ASP A 90 -3.79 -1.52 16.86
CA ASP A 90 -4.18 -0.33 17.61
C ASP A 90 -5.69 -0.29 17.82
N GLU A 91 -6.46 -0.75 16.84
CA GLU A 91 -7.93 -0.87 16.94
C GLU A 91 -8.35 -1.97 17.94
N ILE A 92 -7.63 -3.10 17.98
CA ILE A 92 -7.85 -4.15 19.00
C ILE A 92 -7.53 -3.59 20.40
N ALA A 93 -6.43 -2.87 20.54
CA ALA A 93 -6.00 -2.29 21.80
C ALA A 93 -6.98 -1.24 22.33
N ASP A 94 -7.51 -0.40 21.44
CA ASP A 94 -8.48 0.63 21.76
C ASP A 94 -9.80 0.05 22.30
N LEU A 95 -10.32 -1.02 21.69
CA LEU A 95 -11.51 -1.73 22.18
C LEU A 95 -11.36 -2.28 23.60
N GLN A 96 -10.13 -2.42 24.09
CA GLN A 96 -9.80 -3.02 25.38
C GLN A 96 -9.24 -1.99 26.37
N GLY A 97 -9.16 -0.71 25.98
CA GLY A 97 -8.63 0.34 26.82
C GLY A 97 -7.13 0.26 27.09
N ILE A 98 -6.38 -0.53 26.30
CA ILE A 98 -4.92 -0.73 26.46
C ILE A 98 -4.09 -0.01 25.38
N LYS A 99 -4.69 1.00 24.74
CA LYS A 99 -4.07 1.75 23.64
C LYS A 99 -2.79 2.47 24.08
N ALA A 100 -2.74 2.97 25.31
CA ALA A 100 -1.59 3.70 25.83
C ALA A 100 -0.36 2.78 25.99
N GLU A 101 -0.57 1.55 26.43
CA GLU A 101 0.45 0.53 26.64
C GLU A 101 1.03 0.05 25.30
N VAL A 102 0.16 -0.18 24.31
CA VAL A 102 0.58 -0.53 22.95
C VAL A 102 1.37 0.62 22.32
N ALA A 103 0.89 1.86 22.45
CA ALA A 103 1.57 3.04 21.93
C ALA A 103 2.96 3.26 22.56
N ALA A 104 3.11 2.98 23.87
CA ALA A 104 4.41 3.09 24.55
C ALA A 104 5.45 2.12 23.96
N ILE A 105 5.03 0.88 23.64
CA ILE A 105 5.91 -0.12 22.99
C ILE A 105 6.25 0.30 21.55
N THR A 106 5.27 0.80 20.79
CA THR A 106 5.50 1.30 19.42
C THR A 106 6.50 2.46 19.42
N ALA A 107 6.36 3.40 20.37
CA ALA A 107 7.28 4.52 20.50
C ALA A 107 8.71 4.07 20.84
N SER A 108 8.87 3.04 21.68
CA SER A 108 10.17 2.44 21.99
C SER A 108 10.85 1.85 20.75
N ALA A 109 10.08 1.14 19.91
CA ALA A 109 10.58 0.61 18.64
C ALA A 109 10.99 1.71 17.66
N MET A 110 10.21 2.80 17.57
CA MET A 110 10.54 3.95 16.73
C MET A 110 11.80 4.70 17.20
N ARG A 111 12.13 4.65 18.50
CA ARG A 111 13.40 5.17 19.04
C ARG A 111 14.58 4.21 18.85
N GLY A 112 14.34 3.01 18.32
CA GLY A 112 15.37 1.99 18.12
C GLY A 112 15.80 1.28 19.41
N GLU A 113 15.02 1.39 20.49
CA GLU A 113 15.32 0.73 21.77
C GLU A 113 15.04 -0.77 21.74
N ILE A 114 14.07 -1.18 20.91
CA ILE A 114 13.69 -2.58 20.66
C ILE A 114 13.51 -2.78 19.16
N ASP A 115 13.75 -4.00 18.68
CA ASP A 115 13.53 -4.34 17.28
C ASP A 115 12.04 -4.57 16.96
N PHE A 116 11.71 -4.75 15.68
CA PHE A 116 10.34 -4.99 15.23
C PHE A 116 9.74 -6.26 15.85
N ARG A 117 10.53 -7.33 15.93
CA ARG A 117 10.06 -8.65 16.38
C ARG A 117 9.72 -8.61 17.86
N GLU A 118 10.58 -7.98 18.65
CA GLU A 118 10.36 -7.72 20.06
C GLU A 118 9.17 -6.78 20.27
N SER A 119 9.08 -5.69 19.52
CA SER A 119 7.95 -4.76 19.58
C SER A 119 6.61 -5.45 19.30
N LEU A 120 6.53 -6.25 18.24
CA LEU A 120 5.32 -7.00 17.90
C LEU A 120 4.98 -8.02 18.98
N THR A 121 5.97 -8.80 19.46
CA THR A 121 5.77 -9.81 20.51
C THR A 121 5.24 -9.17 21.79
N ARG A 122 5.83 -8.06 22.23
CA ARG A 122 5.39 -7.33 23.44
C ARG A 122 3.97 -6.76 23.28
N ARG A 123 3.63 -6.19 22.12
CA ARG A 123 2.26 -5.68 21.87
C ARG A 123 1.24 -6.81 21.83
N VAL A 124 1.58 -7.94 21.21
CA VAL A 124 0.70 -9.13 21.17
C VAL A 124 0.51 -9.73 22.56
N ALA A 125 1.53 -9.72 23.42
CA ALA A 125 1.40 -10.19 24.80
C ALA A 125 0.34 -9.42 25.61
N LEU A 126 0.17 -8.12 25.34
CA LEU A 126 -0.89 -7.31 25.97
C LEU A 126 -2.30 -7.73 25.55
N LEU A 127 -2.45 -8.48 24.46
CA LEU A 127 -3.73 -8.98 23.96
C LEU A 127 -4.15 -10.30 24.61
N ALA A 128 -3.37 -10.83 25.57
CA ALA A 128 -3.68 -12.09 26.24
C ALA A 128 -5.04 -12.05 26.96
N GLY A 129 -5.83 -13.11 26.79
CA GLY A 129 -7.15 -13.27 27.41
C GLY A 129 -8.30 -12.67 26.61
N LEU A 130 -8.03 -11.88 25.57
CA LEU A 130 -9.08 -11.30 24.74
C LEU A 130 -9.86 -12.38 23.99
N PRO A 131 -11.21 -12.29 23.92
CA PRO A 131 -11.99 -13.21 23.11
C PRO A 131 -11.74 -12.95 21.62
N VAL A 132 -11.82 -13.99 20.81
CA VAL A 132 -11.71 -13.87 19.33
C VAL A 132 -12.74 -12.89 18.76
N SER A 133 -13.90 -12.74 19.41
CA SER A 133 -14.92 -11.76 19.02
C SER A 133 -14.46 -10.30 19.07
N ALA A 134 -13.37 -9.98 19.81
CA ALA A 134 -12.76 -8.66 19.74
C ALA A 134 -12.14 -8.40 18.35
N LEU A 135 -11.52 -9.41 17.74
CA LEU A 135 -10.99 -9.31 16.38
C LEU A 135 -12.12 -9.18 15.36
N GLU A 136 -13.23 -9.91 15.58
CA GLU A 136 -14.44 -9.82 14.75
C GLU A 136 -15.03 -8.42 14.79
N ALA A 137 -15.16 -7.83 15.99
CA ALA A 137 -15.64 -6.46 16.14
C ALA A 137 -14.77 -5.43 15.38
N VAL A 138 -13.43 -5.55 15.41
CA VAL A 138 -12.56 -4.68 14.61
C VAL A 138 -12.82 -4.86 13.12
N TYR A 139 -12.91 -6.11 12.65
CA TYR A 139 -13.14 -6.41 11.23
C TYR A 139 -14.50 -5.88 10.75
N ASP A 140 -15.56 -6.09 11.53
CA ASP A 140 -16.93 -5.76 11.13
C ASP A 140 -17.25 -4.27 11.28
N GLN A 141 -16.66 -3.60 12.29
CA GLN A 141 -17.08 -2.25 12.67
C GLN A 141 -16.07 -1.16 12.31
N ARG A 142 -14.77 -1.47 12.21
CA ARG A 142 -13.70 -0.47 12.08
C ARG A 142 -12.93 -0.58 10.77
N LEU A 143 -12.75 -1.79 10.25
CA LEU A 143 -12.00 -2.01 9.02
C LEU A 143 -12.74 -1.41 7.81
N GLN A 144 -12.08 -0.46 7.14
CA GLN A 144 -12.49 0.08 5.85
C GLN A 144 -11.38 -0.14 4.84
N LEU A 145 -11.74 -0.45 3.59
CA LEU A 145 -10.78 -0.48 2.49
C LEU A 145 -10.32 0.94 2.18
N SER A 146 -9.06 1.07 1.82
CA SER A 146 -8.56 2.32 1.27
C SER A 146 -9.33 2.71 0.00
N PRO A 147 -9.58 4.02 -0.22
CA PRO A 147 -10.25 4.49 -1.43
C PRO A 147 -9.61 3.90 -2.69
N GLY A 148 -10.43 3.42 -3.62
CA GLY A 148 -9.95 2.86 -4.89
C GLY A 148 -9.36 1.46 -4.83
N ALA A 149 -9.25 0.81 -3.65
CA ALA A 149 -8.68 -0.54 -3.50
C ALA A 149 -9.29 -1.56 -4.48
N GLU A 150 -10.63 -1.65 -4.50
CA GLU A 150 -11.33 -2.63 -5.34
C GLU A 150 -11.17 -2.33 -6.83
N ARG A 151 -11.19 -1.04 -7.22
CA ARG A 151 -10.95 -0.62 -8.62
C ARG A 151 -9.54 -0.94 -9.07
N MET A 152 -8.54 -0.66 -8.24
CA MET A 152 -7.14 -1.03 -8.52
C MET A 152 -7.00 -2.54 -8.75
N LEU A 153 -7.54 -3.35 -7.82
CA LEU A 153 -7.48 -4.81 -7.90
C LEU A 153 -8.17 -5.33 -9.16
N ALA A 154 -9.37 -4.82 -9.47
CA ALA A 154 -10.10 -5.19 -10.67
C ALA A 154 -9.31 -4.83 -11.95
N GLY A 155 -8.75 -3.63 -12.01
CA GLY A 155 -8.02 -3.13 -13.19
C GLY A 155 -6.78 -3.94 -13.53
N PHE A 156 -5.98 -4.36 -12.52
CA PHE A 156 -4.81 -5.21 -12.76
C PHE A 156 -5.18 -6.68 -13.00
N ARG A 157 -6.21 -7.21 -12.31
CA ARG A 157 -6.67 -8.59 -12.55
C ARG A 157 -7.30 -8.79 -13.92
N ALA A 158 -7.99 -7.79 -14.45
CA ALA A 158 -8.49 -7.81 -15.82
C ALA A 158 -7.38 -8.01 -16.85
N GLN A 159 -6.13 -7.69 -16.50
CA GLN A 159 -4.92 -7.90 -17.31
C GLN A 159 -4.15 -9.18 -16.93
N GLY A 160 -4.70 -10.01 -16.05
CA GLY A 160 -4.10 -11.27 -15.62
C GLY A 160 -3.08 -11.17 -14.48
N ALA A 161 -2.95 -10.00 -13.83
CA ALA A 161 -2.04 -9.86 -12.69
C ALA A 161 -2.52 -10.67 -11.47
N ARG A 162 -1.57 -11.27 -10.77
CA ARG A 162 -1.78 -11.94 -9.49
C ARG A 162 -1.62 -10.97 -8.33
N THR A 163 -2.41 -11.18 -7.28
CA THR A 163 -2.53 -10.27 -6.15
C THR A 163 -1.99 -10.91 -4.88
N LEU A 164 -1.12 -10.18 -4.17
CA LEU A 164 -0.47 -10.60 -2.94
C LEU A 164 -0.71 -9.55 -1.85
N LEU A 165 -1.21 -9.97 -0.70
CA LEU A 165 -1.29 -9.11 0.49
C LEU A 165 -0.27 -9.56 1.53
N VAL A 166 0.70 -8.71 1.87
CA VAL A 166 1.78 -9.05 2.78
C VAL A 166 1.82 -8.08 3.94
N SER A 167 1.65 -8.57 5.16
CA SER A 167 1.42 -7.69 6.31
C SER A 167 2.18 -8.13 7.57
N GLY A 168 2.58 -7.14 8.37
CA GLY A 168 3.01 -7.37 9.76
C GLY A 168 1.84 -7.57 10.72
N GLY A 169 0.60 -7.43 10.25
CA GLY A 169 -0.64 -7.71 10.98
C GLY A 169 -0.92 -9.20 11.09
N PHE A 170 -2.21 -9.59 11.13
CA PHE A 170 -2.61 -10.93 11.53
C PHE A 170 -3.42 -11.71 10.48
N THR A 171 -3.21 -13.04 10.42
CA THR A 171 -3.91 -13.98 9.51
C THR A 171 -5.42 -13.89 9.61
N PHE A 172 -5.94 -13.63 10.80
CA PHE A 172 -7.37 -13.39 11.02
C PHE A 172 -7.97 -12.34 10.06
N PHE A 173 -7.25 -11.25 9.79
CA PHE A 173 -7.70 -10.16 8.92
C PHE A 173 -7.36 -10.45 7.46
N THR A 174 -6.12 -10.87 7.18
CA THR A 174 -5.68 -11.14 5.80
C THR A 174 -6.47 -12.28 5.14
N ASP A 175 -6.80 -13.36 5.86
CA ASP A 175 -7.60 -14.49 5.31
C ASP A 175 -9.05 -14.09 5.00
N ARG A 176 -9.61 -13.15 5.76
CA ARG A 176 -10.94 -12.59 5.48
C ARG A 176 -10.89 -11.65 4.29
N LEU A 177 -9.89 -10.77 4.22
CA LEU A 177 -9.66 -9.89 3.07
C LEU A 177 -9.37 -10.69 1.80
N GLN A 178 -8.63 -11.81 1.89
CA GLN A 178 -8.38 -12.72 0.79
C GLN A 178 -9.69 -13.22 0.19
N ARG A 179 -10.60 -13.73 1.02
CA ARG A 179 -11.90 -14.22 0.56
C ARG A 179 -12.80 -13.08 0.05
N ARG A 180 -12.88 -11.97 0.79
CA ARG A 180 -13.70 -10.81 0.44
C ARG A 180 -13.31 -10.22 -0.92
N LEU A 181 -12.01 -10.11 -1.17
CA LEU A 181 -11.46 -9.44 -2.35
C LEU A 181 -10.95 -10.43 -3.40
N GLY A 182 -11.04 -11.74 -3.20
CA GLY A 182 -10.53 -12.77 -4.10
C GLY A 182 -9.01 -12.67 -4.34
N LEU A 183 -8.21 -12.37 -3.31
CA LEU A 183 -6.74 -12.25 -3.44
C LEU A 183 -6.10 -13.63 -3.70
N ASP A 184 -5.06 -13.67 -4.54
CA ASP A 184 -4.42 -14.93 -4.92
C ASP A 184 -3.55 -15.50 -3.79
N ALA A 185 -2.91 -14.63 -3.00
CA ALA A 185 -2.06 -15.03 -1.88
C ALA A 185 -2.06 -13.99 -0.75
N THR A 186 -1.82 -14.46 0.47
CA THR A 186 -1.60 -13.64 1.65
C THR A 186 -0.42 -14.16 2.47
N ALA A 187 0.23 -13.27 3.21
CA ALA A 187 1.23 -13.64 4.22
C ALA A 187 1.22 -12.64 5.38
N SER A 188 1.09 -13.14 6.61
CA SER A 188 1.02 -12.33 7.82
C SER A 188 1.29 -13.16 9.08
N ASN A 189 1.36 -12.50 10.24
CA ASN A 189 1.60 -13.16 11.52
C ASN A 189 0.38 -13.94 12.01
N THR A 190 0.57 -15.05 12.71
CA THR A 190 -0.55 -15.83 13.25
C THR A 190 -0.65 -15.62 14.76
N LEU A 191 -1.78 -15.12 15.24
CA LEU A 191 -2.09 -15.06 16.68
C LEU A 191 -2.44 -16.48 17.16
N GLU A 192 -1.84 -16.90 18.27
CA GLU A 192 -2.23 -18.15 18.92
C GLU A 192 -3.57 -17.95 19.67
N ILE A 193 -4.51 -18.86 19.40
CA ILE A 193 -5.84 -18.89 20.00
C ILE A 193 -6.00 -20.21 20.76
N ALA A 194 -6.41 -20.14 22.03
CA ALA A 194 -6.77 -21.30 22.84
C ALA A 194 -8.12 -21.04 23.53
N ALA A 195 -9.03 -22.02 23.48
CA ALA A 195 -10.36 -21.94 24.06
C ALA A 195 -11.13 -20.65 23.68
N GLY A 196 -11.04 -20.22 22.41
CA GLY A 196 -11.71 -19.04 21.89
C GLY A 196 -11.12 -17.70 22.36
N ARG A 197 -9.91 -17.70 22.93
CA ARG A 197 -9.22 -16.49 23.42
C ARG A 197 -7.80 -16.42 22.90
N LEU A 198 -7.28 -15.19 22.74
CA LEU A 198 -5.89 -14.93 22.42
C LEU A 198 -5.00 -15.33 23.60
N THR A 199 -3.93 -16.06 23.34
CA THR A 199 -2.96 -16.43 24.39
C THR A 199 -1.93 -15.35 24.65
N GLY A 200 -1.86 -14.32 23.80
CA GLY A 200 -0.81 -13.31 23.79
C GLY A 200 0.49 -13.78 23.13
N ARG A 201 0.46 -14.84 22.33
CA ARG A 201 1.63 -15.36 21.60
C ARG A 201 1.39 -15.39 20.09
N LEU A 202 2.49 -15.41 19.35
CA LEU A 202 2.52 -15.60 17.91
C LEU A 202 2.90 -17.05 17.58
N LEU A 203 2.33 -17.59 16.51
CA LEU A 203 2.69 -18.89 15.94
C LEU A 203 3.55 -18.71 14.68
N GLY A 204 4.52 -19.60 14.52
CA GLY A 204 5.36 -19.66 13.32
C GLY A 204 6.41 -18.56 13.23
N GLU A 205 6.92 -18.35 12.02
CA GLU A 205 7.87 -17.29 11.72
C GLU A 205 7.16 -15.94 11.64
N ILE A 206 7.77 -14.90 12.21
CA ILE A 206 7.24 -13.55 12.13
C ILE A 206 7.52 -12.95 10.77
N VAL A 207 6.47 -12.43 10.12
CA VAL A 207 6.55 -11.64 8.89
C VAL A 207 6.99 -10.23 9.26
N ASP A 208 8.30 -10.02 9.20
CA ASP A 208 8.94 -8.71 9.31
C ASP A 208 9.20 -8.10 7.92
N ALA A 209 9.94 -6.99 7.86
CA ALA A 209 10.22 -6.26 6.62
C ALA A 209 10.91 -7.13 5.54
N GLU A 210 11.86 -7.99 5.93
CA GLU A 210 12.49 -8.92 4.99
C GLU A 210 11.59 -10.11 4.68
N GLY A 211 10.77 -10.54 5.64
CA GLY A 211 9.67 -11.46 5.40
C GLY A 211 8.78 -10.98 4.26
N LYS A 212 8.39 -9.69 4.25
CA LYS A 212 7.58 -9.12 3.16
C LYS A 212 8.27 -9.20 1.81
N ALA A 213 9.55 -8.82 1.76
CA ALA A 213 10.35 -8.87 0.53
C ALA A 213 10.54 -10.30 0.02
N ARG A 214 10.71 -11.27 0.93
CA ARG A 214 10.81 -12.70 0.58
C ARG A 214 9.54 -13.22 -0.07
N GLU A 215 8.36 -12.89 0.48
CA GLU A 215 7.08 -13.30 -0.11
C GLU A 215 6.87 -12.68 -1.50
N LEU A 216 7.24 -11.41 -1.68
CA LEU A 216 7.21 -10.78 -3.00
C LEU A 216 8.12 -11.50 -4.01
N ARG A 217 9.36 -11.83 -3.62
CA ARG A 217 10.31 -12.56 -4.49
C ARG A 217 9.78 -13.95 -4.83
N ALA A 218 9.17 -14.64 -3.88
CA ALA A 218 8.53 -15.94 -4.12
C ALA A 218 7.36 -15.83 -5.11
N MET A 219 6.54 -14.79 -5.00
CA MET A 219 5.44 -14.50 -5.92
C MET A 219 5.95 -14.17 -7.33
N ARG A 220 6.99 -13.34 -7.43
CA ARG A 220 7.69 -13.01 -8.68
C ARG A 220 8.17 -14.28 -9.38
N ALA A 221 8.87 -15.15 -8.67
CA ALA A 221 9.44 -16.38 -9.22
C ALA A 221 8.38 -17.34 -9.80
N ARG A 222 7.12 -17.25 -9.34
CA ARG A 222 6.02 -18.09 -9.84
C ARG A 222 5.24 -17.48 -10.99
N HIS A 223 5.13 -16.15 -11.04
CA HIS A 223 4.12 -15.49 -11.89
C HIS A 223 4.69 -14.43 -12.85
N ALA A 224 5.93 -13.99 -12.67
CA ALA A 224 6.58 -12.98 -13.48
C ALA A 224 7.87 -13.52 -14.14
N THR A 225 7.85 -14.78 -14.57
CA THR A 225 9.03 -15.50 -15.12
C THR A 225 9.44 -15.05 -16.52
N ASP A 226 8.56 -14.35 -17.23
CA ASP A 226 8.74 -13.81 -18.58
C ASP A 226 9.24 -12.35 -18.59
N GLY A 227 9.70 -11.85 -17.44
CA GLY A 227 10.10 -10.45 -17.28
C GLY A 227 8.93 -9.48 -17.07
N GLY A 228 7.74 -10.00 -16.73
CA GLY A 228 6.61 -9.17 -16.34
C GLY A 228 6.89 -8.30 -15.11
N ILE A 229 6.19 -7.16 -15.04
CA ILE A 229 6.35 -6.16 -13.99
C ILE A 229 5.75 -6.65 -12.67
N VAL A 230 6.53 -6.49 -11.60
CA VAL A 230 6.09 -6.62 -10.22
C VAL A 230 5.87 -5.22 -9.64
N LEU A 231 4.62 -4.95 -9.27
CA LEU A 231 4.19 -3.74 -8.59
C LEU A 231 4.08 -4.00 -7.08
N ALA A 232 4.62 -3.11 -6.25
CA ALA A 232 4.43 -3.14 -4.79
C ALA A 232 3.91 -1.81 -4.25
N LEU A 233 2.98 -1.86 -3.29
CA LEU A 233 2.41 -0.70 -2.61
C LEU A 233 2.59 -0.81 -1.09
N GLY A 234 2.94 0.29 -0.44
CA GLY A 234 3.10 0.37 1.01
C GLY A 234 3.24 1.81 1.50
N ASP A 235 3.07 2.03 2.80
CA ASP A 235 3.11 3.36 3.44
C ASP A 235 4.28 3.50 4.44
N GLY A 236 4.79 2.38 4.94
CA GLY A 236 5.65 2.32 6.11
C GLY A 236 7.11 1.95 5.81
N ALA A 237 8.00 2.27 6.74
CA ALA A 237 9.43 1.96 6.61
C ALA A 237 9.69 0.44 6.60
N ASN A 238 8.78 -0.33 7.21
CA ASN A 238 8.72 -1.80 7.17
C ASN A 238 8.47 -2.35 5.75
N ASP A 239 7.96 -1.55 4.82
CA ASP A 239 7.73 -1.97 3.43
C ASP A 239 8.94 -1.74 2.53
N LEU A 240 9.91 -0.93 2.97
CA LEU A 240 11.05 -0.53 2.14
C LEU A 240 11.78 -1.71 1.48
N PRO A 241 12.05 -2.85 2.16
CA PRO A 241 12.66 -4.00 1.49
C PRO A 241 11.76 -4.62 0.41
N MET A 242 10.43 -4.67 0.62
CA MET A 242 9.47 -5.15 -0.37
C MET A 242 9.39 -4.19 -1.56
N LEU A 243 9.27 -2.89 -1.31
CA LEU A 243 9.23 -1.85 -2.34
C LEU A 243 10.51 -1.86 -3.18
N ALA A 244 11.67 -2.05 -2.55
CA ALA A 244 12.96 -2.14 -3.25
C ALA A 244 13.13 -3.41 -4.10
N ALA A 245 12.36 -4.47 -3.83
CA ALA A 245 12.38 -5.71 -4.60
C ALA A 245 11.39 -5.72 -5.79
N ALA A 246 10.53 -4.71 -5.89
CA ALA A 246 9.58 -4.52 -6.99
C ALA A 246 10.22 -3.78 -8.16
N ASP A 247 9.67 -3.95 -9.37
CA ASP A 247 10.09 -3.17 -10.55
C ASP A 247 9.49 -1.76 -10.51
N VAL A 248 8.25 -1.67 -10.01
CA VAL A 248 7.56 -0.42 -9.72
C VAL A 248 7.07 -0.47 -8.28
N SER A 249 7.39 0.57 -7.50
CA SER A 249 6.89 0.72 -6.14
C SER A 249 6.10 2.01 -5.97
N ILE A 250 5.03 1.95 -5.19
CA ILE A 250 4.17 3.11 -4.89
C ILE A 250 4.13 3.31 -3.38
N ALA A 251 4.61 4.48 -2.96
CA ALA A 251 4.40 5.01 -1.63
C ALA A 251 2.96 5.54 -1.52
N TYR A 252 2.09 4.84 -0.80
CA TYR A 252 0.69 5.25 -0.63
C TYR A 252 0.53 6.02 0.68
N ARG A 253 0.20 7.32 0.60
CA ARG A 253 0.04 8.23 1.76
C ARG A 253 1.18 8.08 2.79
N ALA A 254 2.37 7.85 2.27
CA ALA A 254 3.47 7.28 3.03
C ALA A 254 4.26 8.35 3.77
N LYS A 255 5.05 7.92 4.76
CA LYS A 255 6.00 8.80 5.44
C LYS A 255 7.07 9.30 4.46
N PRO A 256 7.70 10.49 4.68
CA PRO A 256 8.69 11.06 3.77
C PRO A 256 9.84 10.11 3.40
N VAL A 257 10.28 9.27 4.34
CA VAL A 257 11.36 8.29 4.11
C VAL A 257 10.98 7.22 3.08
N VAL A 258 9.70 6.85 3.04
CA VAL A 258 9.18 5.85 2.09
C VAL A 258 8.95 6.50 0.74
N ARG A 259 8.33 7.68 0.74
CA ARG A 259 8.11 8.50 -0.46
C ARG A 259 9.41 8.78 -1.23
N ALA A 260 10.52 9.01 -0.52
CA ALA A 260 11.82 9.27 -1.13
C ALA A 260 12.49 8.03 -1.77
N ARG A 261 12.00 6.82 -1.48
CA ARG A 261 12.59 5.56 -1.92
C ARG A 261 11.70 4.74 -2.86
N ALA A 262 10.42 5.07 -2.95
CA ALA A 262 9.50 4.46 -3.90
C ALA A 262 9.65 5.05 -5.30
N THR A 263 9.24 4.31 -6.33
CA THR A 263 9.21 4.77 -7.73
C THR A 263 8.23 5.94 -7.90
N TYR A 264 7.05 5.82 -7.31
CA TYR A 264 5.97 6.80 -7.37
C TYR A 264 5.34 7.01 -5.99
N ALA A 265 4.54 8.07 -5.85
CA ALA A 265 3.79 8.36 -4.65
C ALA A 265 2.35 8.75 -4.98
N LEU A 266 1.43 8.32 -4.13
CA LEU A 266 0.01 8.71 -4.15
C LEU A 266 -0.30 9.33 -2.78
N ASP A 267 -0.23 10.65 -2.72
CA ASP A 267 -0.46 11.44 -1.52
C ASP A 267 -1.96 11.83 -1.41
N TYR A 268 -2.65 12.02 -2.54
CA TYR A 268 -4.04 12.51 -2.58
C TYR A 268 -5.03 11.49 -3.13
N CYS A 269 -4.67 10.77 -4.20
CA CYS A 269 -5.53 9.77 -4.83
C CYS A 269 -5.78 8.55 -3.93
N GLY A 270 -6.79 7.77 -4.30
CA GLY A 270 -6.93 6.40 -3.82
C GLY A 270 -5.91 5.48 -4.48
N LEU A 271 -5.92 4.20 -4.08
CA LEU A 271 -5.08 3.15 -4.66
C LEU A 271 -5.33 2.96 -6.17
N ASP A 272 -6.52 3.30 -6.66
CA ASP A 272 -6.86 3.30 -8.09
C ASP A 272 -6.04 4.32 -8.91
N GLY A 273 -5.41 5.30 -8.27
CA GLY A 273 -4.42 6.16 -8.92
C GLY A 273 -3.23 5.40 -9.50
N ALA A 274 -2.95 4.19 -9.01
CA ALA A 274 -1.94 3.31 -9.59
C ALA A 274 -2.27 2.94 -11.05
N LEU A 275 -3.55 2.84 -11.42
CA LEU A 275 -3.98 2.43 -12.76
C LEU A 275 -3.57 3.42 -13.85
N ASN A 276 -3.51 4.71 -13.52
CA ASN A 276 -3.14 5.79 -14.44
C ASN A 276 -1.63 5.81 -14.74
N LEU A 277 -0.81 5.25 -13.87
CA LEU A 277 0.64 5.15 -14.06
C LEU A 277 1.00 4.15 -15.17
N PHE A 278 0.06 3.28 -15.55
CA PHE A 278 0.19 2.24 -16.58
C PHE A 278 -0.80 2.41 -17.75
N ALA A 279 -1.35 3.62 -17.94
CA ALA A 279 -2.35 3.96 -18.96
C ALA A 279 -1.73 4.43 -20.29
#